data_AF-A0A0C3IJ54-F1
#
_entry.id   AF-A0A0C3IJ54-F1
#
_cell.length_a   1.000
_cell.length_b   1.000
_cell.length_c   1.000
_cell.angle_alpha   90.00
_cell.angle_beta   90.00
_cell.angle_gamma   90.00
#
_symmetry.space_group_name_H-M   'P 1'
#
loop_
_entity.id
_entity.type
_entity.pdbx_description
1 polymer ?
#
loop_
_entity_poly.entity_id
_entity_poly.type
_entity_poly.pdbx_seq_one_letter_code
_entity_poly.pdbx_strand_id
1 'polypeptide(L)' 'QPGSMSGPPPHADQHPSPSSEWEGDKMFNIYIYDYCNKRGFRETAKKLLVEADLTPDSTPPIDAKQGLLF' A
#
# COMPACT_ATOMS: atom_id res chain seq x y z
N GLN A 1 -39.66 -39.12 -8.61
CA GLN A 1 -38.96 -37.99 -9.27
C GLN A 1 -37.50 -37.99 -8.82
N PRO A 2 -36.51 -37.96 -9.73
CA PRO A 2 -35.11 -37.92 -9.35
C PRO A 2 -34.59 -36.47 -9.26
N GLY A 3 -33.83 -36.21 -8.19
CA GLY A 3 -32.61 -35.39 -8.17
C GLY A 3 -32.69 -33.91 -8.50
N SER A 4 -32.81 -33.08 -7.47
CA SER A 4 -32.43 -31.66 -7.52
C SER A 4 -30.91 -31.54 -7.66
N MET A 5 -30.42 -31.17 -8.85
CA MET A 5 -29.02 -30.80 -9.05
C MET A 5 -28.78 -29.42 -8.42
N SER A 6 -28.06 -29.39 -7.30
CA SER A 6 -27.47 -28.15 -6.78
C SER A 6 -26.14 -27.95 -7.50
N GLY A 7 -26.12 -27.11 -8.53
CA GLY A 7 -24.87 -26.66 -9.15
C GLY A 7 -24.07 -25.79 -8.16
N PRO A 8 -22.73 -25.78 -8.25
CA PRO A 8 -21.93 -24.87 -7.45
C PRO A 8 -22.27 -23.42 -7.85
N PRO A 9 -22.23 -22.45 -6.93
CA PRO A 9 -22.49 -21.06 -7.27
C PRO A 9 -21.47 -20.60 -8.32
N PRO A 10 -21.88 -19.78 -9.31
CA PRO A 10 -20.95 -19.22 -10.26
C PRO A 10 -19.95 -18.37 -9.47
N HIS A 11 -18.68 -18.55 -9.80
CA HIS A 11 -17.55 -17.78 -9.32
C HIS A 11 -17.94 -16.34 -9.04
N ALA A 12 -17.94 -15.97 -7.76
CA ALA A 12 -17.92 -14.57 -7.36
C ALA A 12 -16.66 -13.98 -7.99
N ASP A 13 -16.85 -13.15 -9.00
CA ASP A 13 -15.87 -12.18 -9.45
C ASP A 13 -15.26 -11.54 -8.20
N GLN A 14 -14.03 -11.94 -7.88
CA GLN A 14 -13.19 -11.23 -6.92
C GLN A 14 -12.83 -9.90 -7.57
N HIS A 15 -13.78 -8.98 -7.55
CA HIS A 15 -13.49 -7.57 -7.65
C HIS A 15 -12.44 -7.28 -6.57
N PRO A 16 -11.24 -6.77 -6.90
CA PRO A 16 -10.32 -6.29 -5.88
C PRO A 16 -11.10 -5.27 -5.07
N SER A 17 -11.25 -5.55 -3.79
CA SER A 17 -11.96 -4.67 -2.88
C SER A 17 -11.20 -3.33 -2.91
N PRO A 18 -11.88 -2.18 -3.09
CA PRO A 18 -11.22 -0.87 -3.19
C PRO A 18 -10.39 -0.50 -1.96
N SER A 19 -10.46 -1.29 -0.89
CA SER A 19 -9.61 -1.21 0.29
C SER A 19 -8.12 -1.50 0.02
N SER A 20 -7.78 -2.31 -0.99
CA SER A 20 -6.38 -2.73 -1.21
C SER A 20 -5.54 -1.73 -2.03
N GLU A 21 -6.13 -0.95 -2.94
CA GLU A 21 -5.38 0.03 -3.73
C GLU A 21 -4.85 1.17 -2.85
N TRP A 22 -5.71 1.74 -2.00
CA TRP A 22 -5.30 2.84 -1.10
C TRP A 22 -4.32 2.41 -0.01
N GLU A 23 -4.37 1.15 0.42
CA GLU A 23 -3.36 0.59 1.33
C GLU A 23 -2.00 0.45 0.63
N GLY A 24 -1.99 0.00 -0.63
CA GLY A 24 -0.79 -0.06 -1.46
C GLY A 24 -0.16 1.30 -1.75
N ASP A 25 -0.97 2.30 -2.09
CA ASP A 25 -0.51 3.67 -2.35
C ASP A 25 0.09 4.31 -1.10
N LYS A 26 -0.57 4.15 0.05
CA LYS A 26 -0.04 4.63 1.34
C LYS A 26 1.30 3.97 1.64
N MET A 27 1.40 2.66 1.45
CA MET A 27 2.64 1.91 1.65
C MET A 27 3.77 2.37 0.73
N PHE A 28 3.47 2.59 -0.55
CA PHE A 28 4.44 3.10 -1.51
C PHE A 28 4.95 4.49 -1.11
N ASN A 29 4.04 5.38 -0.69
CA ASN A 29 4.39 6.72 -0.22
C ASN A 29 5.28 6.70 1.04
N ILE A 30 5.07 5.75 1.96
CA ILE A 30 5.96 5.55 3.13
C ILE A 30 7.38 5.18 2.67
N TYR A 31 7.52 4.32 1.66
CA TYR A 31 8.85 3.97 1.12
C TYR A 31 9.53 5.15 0.41
N ILE A 32 8.79 6.00 -0.29
CA ILE A 32 9.34 7.23 -0.88
C ILE A 32 9.78 8.20 0.24
N TYR A 33 8.97 8.35 1.29
CA TYR A 33 9.30 9.19 2.44
C TYR A 33 10.59 8.73 3.14
N ASP A 34 10.74 7.43 3.39
CA ASP A 34 11.96 6.81 3.92
C ASP A 34 13.17 7.08 3.02
N TYR A 35 13.02 6.87 1.72
CA TYR A 35 14.07 7.16 0.73
C TYR A 35 14.51 8.63 0.79
N CYS A 36 13.56 9.57 0.80
CA CYS A 36 13.87 10.99 0.89
C CYS A 36 14.65 11.32 2.19
N ASN A 37 14.28 10.74 3.32
CA ASN A 37 14.99 10.93 4.58
C ASN A 37 16.41 10.36 4.54
N LYS A 38 16.58 9.12 4.07
CA LYS A 38 17.90 8.45 3.96
C LYS A 38 18.85 9.18 3.00
N ARG A 39 18.31 9.87 1.98
CA ARG A 39 19.09 10.67 1.02
C ARG A 39 19.29 12.12 1.41
N GLY A 40 18.66 12.59 2.48
CA GLY A 40 18.72 13.99 2.89
C GLY A 40 17.86 14.95 2.07
N PHE A 41 16.89 14.45 1.30
CA PHE A 41 15.89 15.25 0.58
C PHE A 41 14.79 15.76 1.54
N ARG A 42 15.21 16.51 2.58
CA ARG A 42 14.36 16.88 3.72
C ARG A 42 13.15 17.73 3.32
N GLU A 43 13.30 18.65 2.39
CA GLU A 43 12.19 19.50 1.93
C GLU A 43 11.17 18.71 1.10
N THR A 44 11.63 17.75 0.27
CA THR A 44 10.74 16.83 -0.45
C THR A 44 9.99 15.93 0.52
N ALA A 45 10.67 15.35 1.51
CA ALA A 45 10.06 14.52 2.54
C ALA A 45 8.95 15.25 3.29
N LYS A 46 9.18 16.53 3.66
CA LYS A 46 8.15 17.37 4.32
C LYS A 46 6.93 17.60 3.46
N LYS A 47 7.10 17.88 2.16
CA LYS A 47 5.98 18.08 1.23
C LYS A 47 5.18 16.79 1.05
N LEU A 48 5.88 15.67 0.89
CA LEU A 48 5.25 14.36 0.74
C LEU A 48 4.41 13.97 1.96
N LEU A 49 4.83 14.30 3.19
CA LEU A 49 4.02 14.07 4.38
C LEU A 49 2.63 14.70 4.28
N VAL A 50 2.56 15.93 3.74
CA VAL A 50 1.30 16.66 3.60
C VAL A 50 0.49 16.13 2.41
N GLU A 51 1.13 15.91 1.27
CA GLU A 51 0.45 15.48 0.04
C GLU A 51 -0.10 14.05 0.13
N ALA A 52 0.60 13.16 0.83
CA ALA A 52 0.21 11.75 0.98
C ALA A 52 -0.49 11.45 2.31
N ASP A 53 -0.84 12.47 3.10
CA ASP A 53 -1.47 12.33 4.43
C ASP A 53 -0.73 11.33 5.34
N LEU A 54 0.60 11.45 5.38
CA LEU A 54 1.47 10.62 6.19
C LEU A 54 1.84 11.31 7.50
N THR A 55 2.12 10.51 8.53
CA THR A 55 2.64 11.00 9.79
C THR A 55 4.18 10.93 9.81
N PRO A 56 4.89 11.81 10.53
CA PRO A 56 6.36 11.73 10.63
C PRO A 56 6.88 10.41 11.24
N ASP A 57 6.03 9.74 12.01
CA ASP A 57 6.21 8.41 12.60
C ASP A 57 5.88 7.25 11.63
N SER A 58 5.44 7.55 10.40
CA SER A 58 5.19 6.57 9.37
C SER A 58 6.52 5.94 8.92
N THR A 59 6.81 4.75 9.44
CA THR A 59 7.99 3.95 9.09
C THR A 59 7.59 2.76 8.22
N PRO A 60 8.42 2.39 7.22
CA PRO A 60 8.16 1.21 6.42
C PRO A 60 8.21 -0.06 7.30
N PRO A 61 7.34 -1.07 7.07
CA PRO A 61 7.40 -2.34 7.80
C PRO A 61 8.71 -3.11 7.58
N ILE A 62 9.36 -2.89 6.45
CA ILE A 62 10.68 -3.44 6.14
C ILE A 62 11.66 -2.28 6.05
N ASP A 63 12.39 -2.04 7.13
CA ASP A 63 13.44 -1.03 7.17
C ASP A 63 14.78 -1.64 6.75
N ALA A 64 15.13 -1.48 5.47
CA ALA A 64 16.44 -1.85 4.93
C ALA A 64 17.44 -0.69 5.11
N LYS A 65 18.72 -0.99 5.38
CA LYS A 65 19.78 0.02 5.57
C LYS A 65 19.85 1.07 4.46
N GLN A 66 19.63 0.64 3.21
CA GLN A 66 19.61 1.51 2.04
C GLN A 66 18.19 2.02 1.72
N GLY A 67 17.14 1.42 2.26
CA GLY A 67 15.76 1.63 1.83
C GLY A 67 15.39 0.68 0.69
N LEU A 68 14.11 0.39 0.53
CA LEU A 68 13.64 -0.60 -0.45
C LEU A 68 13.72 -0.07 -1.90
N LEU A 69 13.73 1.25 -2.10
CA LEU A 69 13.70 1.90 -3.42
C LEU A 69 15.11 2.29 -3.95
N PHE A 70 16.17 1.67 -3.43
CA PHE A 70 17.57 2.08 -3.68
C PHE A 70 18.16 1.55 -4.98
#